data_AF-A0A8S2FLC9-F1
#
_entry.id   AF-A0A8S2FLC9-F1
#
_cell.length_a   1.000
_cell.length_b   1.000
_cell.length_c   1.000
_cell.angle_alpha   90.00
_cell.angle_beta   90.00
_cell.angle_gamma   90.00
#
_symmetry.space_group_name_H-M   'P 1'
#
loop_
_entity.id
_entity.type
_entity.pdbx_description
1 polymer ?
#
loop_
_entity_poly.entity_id
_entity_poly.type
_entity_poly.pdbx_seq_one_letter_code
_entity_poly.pdbx_strand_id
1 'polypeptide(L)'
;MKSKTLHDIDDCNAISNDEYYTLTSLNKAQFDNLIKEIAVSPIRNTSIRSICTAVACLLCKLQLGLSNTVLGLLFELPDKQALSSVIESTRKALLESFVPDHLGFSHINRRQIIDNHTTTIARELMGGRNDTLVLVIDGTYIYVQVHEKIKLK
;
A
#
# COMPACT_ATOMS: atom_id res chain seq x y z
N MET A 1 10.92 -33.51 2.07
CA MET A 1 9.97 -32.38 2.13
C MET A 1 10.70 -31.14 1.64
N LYS A 2 10.38 -30.63 0.44
CA LYS A 2 10.84 -29.27 0.07
C LYS A 2 10.02 -28.28 0.90
N SER A 3 10.69 -27.40 1.62
CA SER A 3 10.03 -26.28 2.30
C SER A 3 9.30 -25.47 1.23
N LYS A 4 7.99 -25.24 1.37
CA LYS A 4 7.26 -24.31 0.51
C LYS A 4 7.81 -22.91 0.80
N THR A 5 8.76 -22.43 0.01
CA THR A 5 9.22 -21.03 0.07
C THR A 5 8.22 -20.14 -0.67
N LEU A 6 8.04 -18.91 -0.17
CA LEU A 6 7.05 -17.95 -0.67
C LEU A 6 7.42 -17.31 -2.02
N HIS A 7 8.55 -17.73 -2.59
CA HIS A 7 9.02 -17.37 -3.92
C HIS A 7 7.99 -17.71 -5.02
N ASP A 8 7.09 -18.66 -4.77
CA ASP A 8 6.08 -19.10 -5.74
C ASP A 8 4.77 -18.30 -5.65
N ILE A 9 4.79 -17.07 -5.13
CA ILE A 9 3.64 -16.15 -5.18
C ILE A 9 3.15 -15.91 -6.61
N ASP A 10 4.04 -16.08 -7.59
CA ASP A 10 3.73 -15.98 -9.00
C ASP A 10 2.95 -17.20 -9.52
N ASP A 11 3.02 -18.34 -8.83
CA ASP A 11 2.17 -19.50 -9.11
C ASP A 11 0.87 -19.40 -8.31
N CYS A 12 -0.21 -19.11 -9.04
CA CYS A 12 -1.57 -19.00 -8.52
C CYS A 12 -2.03 -20.24 -7.73
N ASN A 13 -1.39 -21.41 -7.91
CA ASN A 13 -1.74 -22.66 -7.24
C ASN A 13 -0.84 -23.02 -6.05
N ALA A 14 0.29 -22.34 -5.85
CA ALA A 14 1.25 -22.70 -4.81
C ALA A 14 0.74 -22.35 -3.38
N ILE A 15 -0.07 -21.29 -3.28
CA ILE A 15 -0.54 -20.69 -2.04
C ILE A 15 -2.08 -20.58 -2.06
N SER A 16 -2.76 -20.96 -0.98
CA SER A 16 -4.22 -20.82 -0.83
C SER A 16 -4.66 -19.36 -0.67
N ASN A 17 -5.95 -19.05 -0.89
CA ASN A 17 -6.46 -17.68 -0.67
C ASN A 17 -6.28 -17.21 0.79
N ASP A 18 -6.43 -18.11 1.76
CA ASP A 18 -6.33 -17.78 3.18
C ASP A 18 -4.88 -17.47 3.58
N GLU A 19 -3.92 -18.24 3.07
CA GLU A 19 -2.49 -17.95 3.23
C GLU A 19 -2.14 -16.62 2.55
N TYR A 20 -2.66 -16.36 1.36
CA TYR A 20 -2.44 -15.10 0.62
C TYR A 20 -2.94 -13.88 1.40
N TYR A 21 -4.15 -13.99 1.96
CA TYR A 21 -4.75 -12.96 2.80
C TYR A 21 -3.98 -12.77 4.11
N THR A 22 -3.52 -13.85 4.74
CA THR A 22 -2.71 -13.78 5.97
C THR A 22 -1.42 -13.01 5.74
N LEU A 23 -0.78 -13.21 4.58
CA LEU A 23 0.50 -12.62 4.25
C LEU A 23 0.38 -11.19 3.75
N THR A 24 -0.62 -10.89 2.94
CA THR A 24 -0.70 -9.61 2.20
C THR A 24 -1.88 -8.72 2.60
N SER A 25 -2.78 -9.21 3.47
CA SER A 25 -4.11 -8.65 3.78
C SER A 25 -5.05 -8.46 2.58
N LEU A 26 -4.71 -9.04 1.43
CA LEU A 26 -5.52 -9.04 0.22
C LEU A 26 -5.83 -10.47 -0.20
N ASN A 27 -7.05 -10.72 -0.67
CA ASN A 27 -7.31 -11.96 -1.39
C ASN A 27 -6.69 -11.89 -2.80
N LYS A 28 -6.58 -13.03 -3.50
CA LYS A 28 -5.94 -13.09 -4.82
C LYS A 28 -6.54 -12.12 -5.84
N ALA A 29 -7.87 -12.01 -5.90
CA ALA A 29 -8.53 -11.12 -6.85
C ALA A 29 -8.23 -9.64 -6.56
N GLN A 30 -8.19 -9.23 -5.29
CA GLN A 30 -7.80 -7.88 -4.88
C GLN A 30 -6.33 -7.61 -5.21
N PHE A 31 -5.46 -8.59 -4.96
CA PHE A 31 -4.04 -8.49 -5.29
C PHE A 31 -3.84 -8.34 -6.81
N ASP A 32 -4.49 -9.16 -7.62
CA ASP A 32 -4.40 -9.07 -9.09
C ASP A 32 -4.86 -7.72 -9.62
N ASN A 33 -5.91 -7.14 -9.03
CA ASN A 33 -6.34 -5.79 -9.37
C ASN A 33 -5.28 -4.74 -9.01
N LEU A 34 -4.68 -4.85 -7.82
CA LEU A 34 -3.57 -3.97 -7.43
C LEU A 34 -2.37 -4.09 -8.38
N ILE A 35 -2.02 -5.31 -8.82
CA ILE A 35 -0.95 -5.51 -9.80
C ILE A 35 -1.26 -4.84 -11.13
N LYS A 36 -2.52 -4.87 -11.61
CA LYS A 36 -2.91 -4.19 -12.85
C LYS A 36 -2.70 -2.67 -12.79
N GLU A 37 -3.02 -2.05 -11.66
CA GLU A 37 -2.80 -0.60 -11.47
C GLU A 37 -1.30 -0.26 -11.44
N ILE A 38 -0.46 -1.13 -10.85
CA ILE A 38 0.98 -0.92 -10.73
C ILE A 38 1.74 -1.26 -12.03
N ALA A 39 1.24 -2.19 -12.85
CA ALA A 39 1.89 -2.65 -14.08
C ALA A 39 2.10 -1.56 -15.14
N VAL A 40 1.46 -0.40 -14.96
CA VAL A 40 1.64 0.80 -15.79
C VAL A 40 2.94 1.56 -15.44
N SER A 41 3.50 1.34 -14.25
CA SER A 41 4.73 1.95 -13.74
C SER A 41 5.99 1.16 -14.15
N PRO A 42 7.17 1.79 -14.34
CA PRO A 42 8.40 1.09 -14.70
C PRO A 42 9.03 0.36 -13.50
N ILE A 43 8.31 -0.59 -12.89
CA ILE A 43 8.98 -1.65 -12.13
C ILE A 43 9.65 -2.55 -13.16
N ARG A 44 10.96 -2.38 -13.34
CA ARG A 44 11.76 -3.31 -14.16
C ARG A 44 11.64 -4.70 -13.57
N ASN A 45 10.90 -5.56 -14.26
CA ASN A 45 10.94 -7.00 -14.07
C ASN A 45 12.39 -7.44 -14.29
N THR A 46 13.01 -8.09 -13.30
CA THR A 46 14.37 -8.61 -13.45
C THR A 46 14.31 -10.12 -13.49
N SER A 47 15.38 -10.76 -13.97
CA SER A 47 15.50 -12.22 -13.95
C SER A 47 15.45 -12.83 -12.54
N ILE A 48 15.47 -12.00 -11.49
CA ILE A 48 15.49 -12.40 -10.08
C ILE A 48 14.13 -12.11 -9.40
N ARG A 49 13.27 -11.24 -9.96
CA ARG A 49 12.01 -10.85 -9.31
C ARG A 49 10.93 -10.44 -10.30
N SER A 50 9.70 -10.90 -10.07
CA SER A 50 8.52 -10.37 -10.72
C SER A 50 7.95 -9.16 -9.95
N ILE A 51 7.02 -8.45 -10.61
CA ILE A 51 6.24 -7.38 -9.97
C ILE A 51 5.40 -7.94 -8.81
N CYS A 52 4.83 -9.12 -8.98
CA CYS A 52 4.02 -9.80 -7.96
C CYS A 52 4.84 -10.10 -6.72
N THR A 53 6.05 -10.68 -6.86
CA THR A 53 6.96 -10.92 -5.74
C THR A 53 7.30 -9.62 -5.00
N ALA A 54 7.56 -8.53 -5.74
CA ALA A 54 7.93 -7.24 -5.17
C ALA A 54 6.78 -6.61 -4.35
N VAL A 55 5.57 -6.61 -4.91
CA VAL A 55 4.36 -6.12 -4.23
C VAL A 55 4.03 -6.96 -3.02
N ALA A 56 4.04 -8.29 -3.14
CA ALA A 56 3.80 -9.17 -2.02
C ALA A 56 4.83 -8.97 -0.89
N CYS A 57 6.11 -8.79 -1.24
CA CYS A 57 7.15 -8.53 -0.25
C CYS A 57 6.89 -7.24 0.55
N LEU A 58 6.44 -6.18 -0.11
CA LEU A 58 6.07 -4.94 0.55
C LEU A 58 4.83 -5.12 1.43
N LEU A 59 3.79 -5.80 0.94
CA LEU A 59 2.57 -6.03 1.73
C LEU A 59 2.85 -6.90 2.96
N CYS A 60 3.63 -7.97 2.82
CA CYS A 60 4.09 -8.79 3.95
C CYS A 60 4.85 -7.97 5.00
N LYS A 61 5.72 -7.04 4.56
CA LYS A 61 6.44 -6.13 5.44
C LYS A 61 5.49 -5.27 6.27
N LEU A 62 4.48 -4.69 5.64
CA LEU A 62 3.51 -3.80 6.26
C LEU A 62 2.52 -4.55 7.16
N GLN A 63 2.04 -5.71 6.71
CA GLN A 63 1.03 -6.51 7.39
C GLN A 63 1.58 -7.23 8.62
N LEU A 64 2.75 -7.85 8.50
CA LEU A 64 3.30 -8.74 9.53
C LEU A 64 4.44 -8.10 10.34
N GLY A 65 4.91 -6.91 9.95
CA GLY A 65 6.00 -6.23 10.66
C GLY A 65 7.33 -7.00 10.63
N LEU A 66 7.53 -7.89 9.65
CA LEU A 66 8.68 -8.79 9.62
C LEU A 66 10.01 -8.05 9.43
N SER A 67 11.08 -8.62 10.02
CA SER A 67 12.44 -8.12 9.82
C SER A 67 12.88 -8.33 8.37
N ASN A 68 13.80 -7.48 7.91
CA ASN A 68 14.36 -7.59 6.56
C ASN A 68 15.06 -8.94 6.33
N THR A 69 15.67 -9.51 7.37
CA THR A 69 16.29 -10.84 7.28
C THR A 69 15.26 -11.93 7.02
N VAL A 70 14.12 -11.92 7.73
CA VAL A 70 13.06 -12.91 7.55
C VAL A 70 12.41 -12.79 6.18
N LEU A 71 12.16 -11.56 5.71
CA LEU A 71 11.63 -11.33 4.36
C LEU A 71 12.61 -11.80 3.28
N GLY A 72 13.91 -11.55 3.45
CA GLY A 72 14.93 -12.05 2.52
C GLY A 72 14.92 -13.58 2.40
N LEU A 73 14.73 -14.29 3.52
CA LEU A 73 14.59 -15.75 3.53
C LEU A 73 13.28 -16.22 2.88
N LEU A 74 12.16 -15.56 3.14
CA LEU A 74 10.84 -15.95 2.60
C LEU A 74 10.76 -15.78 1.07
N PHE A 75 11.35 -14.70 0.56
CA PHE A 75 11.32 -14.32 -0.85
C PHE A 75 12.60 -14.69 -1.60
N GLU A 76 13.50 -15.45 -0.97
CA GLU A 76 14.79 -15.89 -1.54
C GLU A 76 15.63 -14.75 -2.16
N LEU A 77 15.58 -13.58 -1.52
CA LEU A 77 16.36 -12.41 -1.96
C LEU A 77 17.80 -12.53 -1.47
N PRO A 78 18.80 -12.23 -2.33
CA PRO A 78 20.20 -12.57 -2.07
C PRO A 78 20.81 -11.82 -0.89
N ASP A 79 20.34 -10.59 -0.61
CA ASP A 79 20.87 -9.76 0.45
C ASP A 79 19.90 -8.65 0.89
N LYS A 80 20.27 -7.94 1.97
CA LYS A 80 19.48 -6.83 2.54
C LYS A 80 19.34 -5.65 1.58
N GLN A 81 20.32 -5.42 0.71
CA GLN A 81 20.32 -4.32 -0.26
C GLN A 81 19.29 -4.60 -1.36
N ALA A 82 19.24 -5.83 -1.86
CA ALA A 82 18.23 -6.30 -2.81
C ALA A 82 16.82 -6.10 -2.25
N LEU A 83 16.56 -6.54 -1.01
CA LEU A 83 15.27 -6.32 -0.35
C LEU A 83 14.92 -4.84 -0.19
N SER A 84 15.88 -4.02 0.24
CA SER A 84 15.64 -2.59 0.43
C SER A 84 15.30 -1.91 -0.90
N SER A 85 15.97 -2.31 -1.99
CA SER A 85 15.67 -1.86 -3.35
C SER A 85 14.29 -2.33 -3.82
N VAL A 86 13.88 -3.57 -3.51
CA VAL A 86 12.53 -4.09 -3.80
C VAL A 86 11.47 -3.23 -3.11
N ILE A 87 11.60 -3.02 -1.80
CA ILE A 87 10.67 -2.22 -1.01
C ILE A 87 10.58 -0.79 -1.54
N GLU A 88 11.73 -0.16 -1.81
CA GLU A 88 11.79 1.23 -2.30
C GLU A 88 11.13 1.39 -3.67
N SER A 89 11.48 0.52 -4.63
CA SER A 89 10.94 0.58 -5.99
C SER A 89 9.43 0.30 -6.03
N THR A 90 8.96 -0.66 -5.24
CA THR A 90 7.54 -0.99 -5.13
C THR A 90 6.76 0.16 -4.49
N ARG A 91 7.28 0.77 -3.42
CA ARG A 91 6.65 1.92 -2.77
C ARG A 91 6.53 3.09 -3.74
N LYS A 92 7.58 3.37 -4.51
CA LYS A 92 7.57 4.43 -5.52
C LYS A 92 6.50 4.18 -6.59
N ALA A 93 6.43 2.96 -7.11
CA ALA A 93 5.43 2.62 -8.11
C ALA A 93 3.98 2.77 -7.60
N LEU A 94 3.71 2.37 -6.34
CA LEU A 94 2.42 2.61 -5.70
C LEU A 94 2.10 4.10 -5.57
N LEU A 95 3.08 4.92 -5.16
CA LEU A 95 2.91 6.37 -5.04
C LEU A 95 2.64 7.06 -6.39
N GLU A 96 3.16 6.51 -7.49
CA GLU A 96 3.03 7.09 -8.83
C GLU A 96 1.78 6.60 -9.57
N SER A 97 1.38 5.33 -9.40
CA SER A 97 0.33 4.70 -10.23
C SER A 97 -0.92 4.26 -9.48
N PHE A 98 -0.88 4.15 -8.15
CA PHE A 98 -2.06 3.74 -7.37
C PHE A 98 -2.59 4.87 -6.50
N VAL A 99 -1.70 5.55 -5.76
CA VAL A 99 -2.10 6.58 -4.80
C VAL A 99 -2.87 7.73 -5.47
N PRO A 100 -2.45 8.32 -6.60
CA PRO A 100 -3.15 9.46 -7.19
C PRO A 100 -4.63 9.18 -7.51
N ASP A 101 -4.92 7.95 -7.96
CA ASP A 101 -6.24 7.56 -8.47
C ASP A 101 -7.13 6.90 -7.40
N HIS A 102 -6.56 6.46 -6.27
CA HIS A 102 -7.31 5.73 -5.24
C HIS A 102 -7.18 6.25 -3.81
N LEU A 103 -6.13 7.02 -3.48
CA LEU A 103 -5.85 7.46 -2.09
C LEU A 103 -5.42 8.94 -1.97
N GLY A 104 -5.06 9.60 -3.07
CA GLY A 104 -4.52 10.96 -3.08
C GLY A 104 -5.61 12.01 -3.10
N PHE A 105 -5.34 13.27 -2.75
CA PHE A 105 -6.39 14.29 -2.62
C PHE A 105 -7.26 14.51 -3.87
N SER A 106 -6.76 14.12 -5.05
CA SER A 106 -7.47 14.23 -6.32
C SER A 106 -8.45 13.08 -6.61
N HIS A 107 -8.40 11.96 -5.89
CA HIS A 107 -9.20 10.77 -6.21
C HIS A 107 -10.69 10.90 -5.87
N ILE A 108 -11.05 11.84 -4.99
CA ILE A 108 -12.41 12.01 -4.51
C ILE A 108 -12.79 13.48 -4.42
N ASN A 109 -13.95 13.84 -4.95
CA ASN A 109 -14.45 15.22 -4.90
C ASN A 109 -15.41 15.45 -3.73
N ARG A 110 -15.59 16.71 -3.33
CA ARG A 110 -16.44 17.11 -2.19
C ARG A 110 -17.83 16.47 -2.20
N ARG A 111 -18.52 16.44 -3.34
CA ARG A 111 -19.89 15.90 -3.42
C ARG A 111 -19.89 14.40 -3.15
N GLN A 112 -18.95 13.67 -3.75
CA GLN A 112 -18.79 12.24 -3.48
C GLN A 112 -18.57 11.94 -1.98
N ILE A 113 -17.84 12.79 -1.26
CA ILE A 113 -17.63 12.60 0.19
C ILE A 113 -18.92 12.89 0.98
N ILE A 114 -19.65 13.95 0.63
CA ILE A 114 -20.92 14.30 1.27
C ILE A 114 -21.97 13.20 1.06
N ASP A 115 -22.05 12.70 -0.17
CA ASP A 115 -23.08 11.76 -0.60
C ASP A 115 -22.78 10.33 -0.14
N ASN A 116 -21.52 9.89 -0.21
CA ASN A 116 -21.14 8.48 -0.02
C ASN A 116 -20.35 8.19 1.27
N HIS A 117 -19.76 9.20 1.92
CA HIS A 117 -18.84 8.98 3.04
C HIS A 117 -19.21 9.75 4.32
N THR A 118 -20.18 10.67 4.27
CA THR A 118 -20.67 11.37 5.46
C THR A 118 -21.84 10.59 6.07
N THR A 119 -21.61 9.99 7.24
CA THR A 119 -22.64 9.21 7.93
C THR A 119 -23.79 10.10 8.41
N THR A 120 -25.00 9.53 8.52
CA THR A 120 -26.17 10.22 9.08
C THR A 120 -25.87 10.79 10.48
N ILE A 121 -25.17 10.02 11.32
CA ILE A 121 -24.80 10.44 12.67
C ILE A 121 -23.92 11.70 12.64
N ALA A 122 -22.88 11.72 11.80
CA ALA A 122 -22.00 12.89 11.67
C ALA A 122 -22.77 14.12 11.16
N ARG A 123 -23.73 13.92 10.25
CA ARG A 123 -24.58 15.00 9.73
C ARG A 123 -25.48 15.59 10.81
N GLU A 124 -26.15 14.76 11.60
CA GLU A 124 -27.02 15.20 12.68
C GLU A 124 -26.25 15.92 13.79
N LEU A 125 -25.09 15.38 14.19
CA LEU A 125 -24.21 16.01 15.20
C LEU A 125 -23.74 17.41 14.79
N MET A 126 -23.56 17.65 13.49
CA MET A 126 -23.10 18.93 12.94
C MET A 126 -24.24 19.85 12.47
N GLY A 127 -25.49 19.55 12.85
CA GLY A 127 -26.64 20.43 12.62
C GLY A 127 -27.44 20.15 11.34
N GLY A 128 -27.41 18.92 10.82
CA GLY A 128 -28.37 18.41 9.84
C GLY A 128 -28.24 18.99 8.42
N ARG A 129 -27.13 19.67 8.10
CA ARG A 129 -26.95 20.32 6.79
C ARG A 129 -26.46 19.33 5.73
N ASN A 130 -27.26 19.15 4.68
CA ASN A 130 -26.96 18.22 3.59
C ASN A 130 -25.76 18.60 2.71
N ASP A 131 -25.31 19.86 2.73
CA ASP A 131 -24.11 20.30 1.98
C ASP A 131 -22.87 20.47 2.88
N THR A 132 -22.87 19.86 4.07
CA THR A 132 -21.74 19.95 5.00
C THR A 132 -20.89 18.69 4.96
N LEU A 133 -19.63 18.88 4.60
CA LEU A 133 -18.59 17.85 4.70
C LEU A 133 -18.11 17.76 6.15
N VAL A 134 -18.15 16.55 6.72
CA VAL A 134 -17.54 16.26 8.02
C VAL A 134 -16.27 15.44 7.79
N LEU A 135 -15.12 16.02 8.13
CA LEU A 135 -13.82 15.40 7.92
C LEU A 135 -13.18 15.11 9.28
N VAL A 136 -12.83 13.84 9.50
CA VAL A 136 -12.01 13.43 10.65
C VAL A 136 -10.63 13.10 10.12
N ILE A 137 -9.64 13.90 10.50
CA ILE A 137 -8.25 13.67 10.12
C ILE A 137 -7.53 13.16 11.37
N ASP A 138 -7.06 11.92 11.31
CA ASP A 138 -6.10 11.43 12.30
C ASP A 138 -4.73 12.06 12.00
N GLY A 139 -4.21 12.80 12.98
CA GLY A 139 -2.96 13.57 12.87
C GLY A 139 -1.69 12.74 12.92
N THR A 140 -1.77 11.41 12.95
CA THR A 140 -0.64 10.49 13.21
C THR A 140 0.55 10.69 12.25
N TYR A 141 0.35 11.24 11.05
CA TYR A 141 1.44 11.50 10.08
C TYR A 141 1.45 12.93 9.53
N ILE A 142 0.77 13.88 10.18
CA ILE A 142 0.81 15.28 9.75
C ILE A 142 2.16 15.88 10.17
N TYR A 143 3.00 16.19 9.19
CA TYR A 143 4.19 16.99 9.43
C TYR A 143 3.77 18.42 9.78
N VAL A 144 3.95 18.79 11.05
CA VAL A 144 3.75 20.17 11.53
C VAL A 144 5.12 20.85 11.55
N GLN A 145 5.33 21.81 10.64
CA GLN A 145 6.53 22.63 10.67
C GLN A 145 6.46 23.62 11.82
N VAL A 146 7.21 23.38 12.90
CA VAL A 146 7.10 24.19 14.12
C VAL A 146 7.99 25.46 14.06
N HIS A 147 9.00 25.53 13.18
CA HIS A 147 9.86 26.73 13.08
C HIS A 147 10.39 27.00 11.66
N GLU A 148 10.20 28.23 11.18
CA GLU A 148 11.01 28.81 10.11
C GLU A 148 12.17 29.58 10.77
N LYS A 149 13.42 29.20 10.49
CA LYS A 149 14.58 29.96 10.99
C LYS A 149 14.58 31.33 10.31
N ILE A 150 14.09 32.36 11.02
CA ILE A 150 14.27 33.76 10.62
C ILE A 150 15.77 34.01 10.51
N LYS A 151 16.28 34.08 9.28
CA LYS A 151 17.63 34.57 9.03
C LYS A 151 17.60 36.07 9.26
N LEU A 152 18.11 36.52 10.41
CA LEU A 152 18.45 37.92 10.62
C LEU A 152 19.53 38.29 9.59
N LYS A 153 19.21 39.26 8.74
CA LYS A 153 20.13 39.87 7.78
C LYS A 153 21.14 40.75 8.48
#